data_AF-A0A1F3NCQ9-F1
#
_entry.id   AF-A0A1F3NCQ9-F1
#
_cell.length_a   1.000
_cell.length_b   1.000
_cell.length_c   1.000
_cell.angle_alpha   90.00
_cell.angle_beta   90.00
_cell.angle_gamma   90.00
#
_symmetry.space_group_name_H-M   'P 1'
#
loop_
_entity.id
_entity.type
_entity.pdbx_description
1 polymer ?
#
loop_
_entity_poly.entity_id
_entity_poly.type
_entity_poly.pdbx_seq_one_letter_code
_entity_poly.pdbx_strand_id
1 'polypeptide(L)'
;MKINMTSRRDFITKTTLAATGLSLGLNTISAKGLRFSGPNDSIRVGFIGVGNRGTQLLRLFMAQPDCEVAALCDLYEPYLLRDYSKVDKRYTGGYLGKEGRIPKMGETFSNKVTRYAD
;
A
#
# COMPACT_ATOMS: atom_id res chain seq x y z
N MET A 1 -49.95 7.33 -20.16
CA MET A 1 -48.56 7.08 -19.68
C MET A 1 -48.40 5.57 -19.53
N LYS A 2 -47.70 4.88 -20.45
CA LYS A 2 -47.52 3.42 -20.38
C LYS A 2 -46.43 3.10 -19.35
N ILE A 3 -46.78 2.33 -18.32
CA ILE A 3 -45.83 1.84 -17.32
C ILE A 3 -45.14 0.60 -17.91
N ASN A 4 -43.85 0.72 -18.21
CA ASN A 4 -43.03 -0.44 -18.59
C ASN A 4 -42.72 -1.25 -17.32
N MET A 5 -43.49 -2.31 -17.07
CA MET A 5 -43.16 -3.30 -16.04
C MET A 5 -42.03 -4.20 -16.56
N THR A 6 -40.79 -3.92 -16.16
CA THR A 6 -39.68 -4.85 -16.36
C THR A 6 -39.97 -6.16 -15.62
N SER A 7 -40.23 -7.24 -16.36
CA SER A 7 -40.47 -8.55 -15.76
C SER A 7 -39.15 -9.21 -15.35
N ARG A 8 -39.20 -10.13 -14.37
CA ARG A 8 -38.03 -10.94 -13.97
C ARG A 8 -37.42 -11.69 -15.16
N ARG A 9 -38.25 -12.09 -16.12
CA ARG A 9 -37.82 -12.75 -17.35
C ARG A 9 -37.04 -11.79 -18.24
N ASP A 10 -37.52 -10.56 -18.43
CA ASP A 10 -36.79 -9.55 -19.21
C ASP A 10 -35.46 -9.18 -18.57
N PHE A 11 -35.40 -9.16 -17.24
CA PHE A 11 -34.14 -8.95 -16.52
C PHE A 11 -33.18 -10.11 -16.74
N ILE A 12 -33.61 -11.36 -16.49
CA ILE A 12 -32.77 -12.55 -16.71
C ILE A 12 -32.32 -12.61 -18.17
N THR A 13 -33.23 -12.42 -19.13
CA THR A 13 -32.89 -12.45 -20.57
C THR A 13 -31.89 -11.35 -20.94
N LYS A 14 -32.06 -10.11 -20.44
CA LYS A 14 -31.10 -9.03 -20.70
C LYS A 14 -29.74 -9.25 -20.02
N THR A 15 -29.73 -9.74 -18.78
CA THR A 15 -28.50 -10.07 -18.05
C THR A 15 -27.75 -11.23 -18.69
N THR A 16 -28.46 -12.27 -19.16
CA THR A 16 -27.87 -13.41 -19.87
C THR A 16 -27.30 -12.98 -21.22
N LEU A 17 -27.98 -12.11 -21.98
CA LEU A 17 -27.47 -11.61 -23.26
C LEU A 17 -26.24 -10.70 -23.10
N ALA A 18 -26.19 -9.90 -22.03
CA ALA A 18 -25.02 -9.09 -21.72
C ALA A 18 -23.82 -9.96 -21.30
N ALA A 19 -24.06 -11.04 -20.55
CA ALA A 19 -23.02 -11.98 -20.14
C ALA A 19 -22.43 -12.79 -21.31
N THR A 20 -23.25 -13.19 -22.30
CA THR A 20 -22.76 -13.92 -23.49
C THR A 20 -22.00 -13.02 -24.48
N GLY A 21 -22.34 -11.73 -24.56
CA GLY A 21 -21.55 -10.75 -25.31
C GLY A 21 -20.16 -10.51 -24.69
N LEU A 22 -20.06 -10.62 -23.37
CA LEU A 22 -18.79 -10.53 -22.63
C LEU A 22 -17.95 -11.81 -22.74
N SER A 23 -18.55 -13.01 -22.82
CA SER A 23 -17.79 -14.27 -22.84
C SER A 23 -17.00 -14.50 -24.14
N LEU A 24 -17.45 -13.97 -25.27
CA LEU A 24 -16.72 -14.02 -26.54
C LEU A 24 -15.60 -12.96 -26.64
N GLY A 25 -15.69 -11.87 -25.87
CA GLY A 25 -14.67 -10.82 -25.79
C GLY A 25 -13.67 -10.98 -24.64
N LEU A 26 -13.96 -11.81 -23.64
CA LEU A 26 -13.09 -12.00 -22.47
C LEU A 26 -11.92 -12.96 -22.69
N ASN A 27 -11.93 -13.78 -23.75
CA ASN A 27 -10.84 -14.73 -24.00
C ASN A 27 -9.51 -14.07 -24.41
N THR A 28 -9.52 -12.78 -24.75
CA THR A 28 -8.30 -12.00 -25.03
C THR A 28 -7.82 -11.16 -23.85
N ILE A 29 -8.64 -11.00 -22.82
CA ILE A 29 -8.27 -10.27 -21.60
C ILE A 29 -7.94 -11.30 -20.54
N SER A 30 -6.69 -11.76 -20.57
CA SER A 30 -6.10 -12.61 -19.55
C SER A 30 -6.39 -12.02 -18.15
N ALA A 31 -7.33 -12.63 -17.43
CA ALA A 31 -7.70 -12.29 -16.06
C ALA A 31 -6.56 -12.53 -15.04
N LYS A 32 -5.34 -12.82 -15.50
CA LYS A 32 -4.13 -12.87 -14.67
C LYS A 32 -3.55 -11.48 -14.35
N GLY A 33 -3.99 -10.42 -15.02
CA GLY A 33 -3.37 -9.09 -14.89
C GLY A 33 -4.15 -8.03 -14.10
N LEU A 34 -5.46 -8.20 -13.92
CA LEU A 34 -6.32 -7.17 -13.33
C LEU A 34 -6.96 -7.68 -12.03
N ARG A 35 -6.12 -7.95 -11.03
CA ARG A 35 -6.61 -7.96 -9.64
C ARG A 35 -6.89 -6.50 -9.28
N PHE A 36 -8.11 -6.05 -9.51
CA PHE A 36 -8.57 -4.79 -8.96
C PHE A 36 -8.61 -4.97 -7.44
N SER A 37 -7.61 -4.42 -6.74
CA SER A 37 -7.56 -4.45 -5.28
C SER A 37 -8.79 -3.71 -4.77
N GLY A 38 -9.76 -4.45 -4.26
CA GLY A 38 -10.92 -3.87 -3.58
C GLY A 38 -10.48 -3.01 -2.39
N PRO A 39 -11.31 -2.07 -1.92
CA PRO A 39 -10.97 -1.22 -0.76
C PRO A 39 -10.61 -2.00 0.53
N ASN A 40 -10.96 -3.29 0.60
CA ASN A 40 -10.68 -4.19 1.72
C ASN A 40 -9.50 -5.14 1.47
N ASP A 41 -8.84 -5.04 0.30
CA ASP A 41 -7.76 -5.97 -0.08
C ASP A 41 -6.40 -5.54 0.50
N SER A 42 -6.29 -4.32 1.03
CA SER A 42 -5.07 -3.82 1.70
C SER A 42 -5.35 -3.20 3.07
N ILE A 43 -4.44 -3.47 4.00
CA ILE A 43 -4.41 -2.89 5.34
C ILE A 43 -3.48 -1.67 5.33
N ARG A 44 -4.02 -0.51 5.72
CA ARG A 44 -3.24 0.72 5.85
C ARG A 44 -2.59 0.77 7.23
N VAL A 45 -1.26 0.74 7.26
CA VAL A 45 -0.46 0.65 8.47
C VAL A 45 0.30 1.95 8.72
N GLY A 46 0.23 2.45 9.95
CA GLY A 46 1.06 3.55 10.44
C GLY A 46 2.18 3.02 11.35
N PHE A 47 3.37 3.61 11.26
CA PHE A 47 4.49 3.27 12.13
C PHE A 47 4.82 4.43 13.07
N ILE A 48 4.90 4.16 14.37
CA ILE A 48 5.35 5.10 15.39
C ILE A 48 6.68 4.58 15.93
N GLY A 49 7.74 5.38 15.79
CA GLY A 49 9.12 4.98 16.05
C GLY A 49 9.70 4.13 14.91
N VAL A 50 10.44 4.76 14.00
CA VAL A 50 11.02 4.15 12.79
C VAL A 50 12.55 4.16 12.79
N GLY A 51 13.14 4.05 13.98
CA GLY A 51 14.57 3.79 14.19
C GLY A 51 15.00 2.38 13.74
N ASN A 52 15.95 1.74 14.46
CA ASN A 52 16.53 0.45 14.02
C ASN A 52 15.46 -0.66 13.86
N ARG A 53 14.83 -1.08 14.96
CA ARG A 53 13.83 -2.16 14.92
C ARG A 53 12.57 -1.75 14.15
N GLY A 54 12.16 -0.49 14.28
CA GLY A 54 11.05 0.08 13.51
C GLY A 54 11.27 -0.03 12.00
N THR A 55 12.48 0.26 11.51
CA THR A 55 12.85 0.08 10.10
C THR A 55 12.81 -1.38 9.66
N GLN A 56 13.22 -2.32 10.52
CA GLN A 56 13.14 -3.75 10.19
C GLN A 56 11.68 -4.20 10.02
N LEU A 57 10.80 -3.82 10.95
CA LEU A 57 9.37 -4.09 10.85
C LEU A 57 8.76 -3.41 9.63
N LEU A 58 9.09 -2.14 9.40
CA LEU A 58 8.64 -1.39 8.23
C LEU A 58 8.91 -2.17 6.93
N ARG A 59 10.14 -2.66 6.75
CA ARG A 59 10.52 -3.44 5.55
C ARG A 59 9.76 -4.76 5.43
N LEU A 60 9.50 -5.44 6.54
CA LEU A 60 8.71 -6.67 6.54
C LEU A 60 7.27 -6.43 6.08
N PHE A 61 6.65 -5.33 6.53
CA PHE A 61 5.30 -4.94 6.09
C PHE A 61 5.28 -4.43 4.64
N MET A 62 6.30 -3.69 4.20
CA MET A 62 6.42 -3.25 2.80
C MET A 62 6.58 -4.42 1.82
N ALA A 63 7.06 -5.57 2.28
CA ALA A 63 7.16 -6.78 1.48
C ALA A 63 5.82 -7.54 1.37
N GLN A 64 4.80 -7.18 2.16
CA GLN A 64 3.49 -7.82 2.09
C GLN A 64 2.61 -7.14 1.02
N PRO A 65 2.02 -7.90 0.09
CA PRO A 65 1.23 -7.34 -1.01
C PRO A 65 -0.12 -6.74 -0.57
N ASP A 66 -0.58 -7.11 0.63
CA ASP A 66 -1.83 -6.66 1.25
C ASP A 66 -1.58 -5.58 2.32
N CYS A 67 -0.38 -5.01 2.40
CA CYS A 67 -0.06 -3.94 3.34
C CYS A 67 0.35 -2.65 2.61
N GLU A 68 -0.22 -1.53 3.06
CA GLU A 68 0.13 -0.20 2.58
C GLU A 68 0.63 0.64 3.75
N VAL A 69 1.87 1.12 3.67
CA VAL A 69 2.37 2.09 4.65
C VAL A 69 1.74 3.44 4.38
N ALA A 70 0.89 3.91 5.30
CA ALA A 70 0.14 5.15 5.13
C ALA A 70 0.73 6.33 5.90
N ALA A 71 1.42 6.07 7.02
CA ALA A 71 1.97 7.11 7.86
C ALA A 71 3.24 6.67 8.61
N LEU A 72 4.12 7.64 8.88
CA LEU A 72 5.25 7.50 9.79
C LEU A 72 5.16 8.57 10.87
N CYS A 73 5.58 8.20 12.07
CA CYS A 73 5.75 9.08 13.21
C CYS A 73 7.08 8.75 13.90
N ASP A 74 7.87 9.78 14.22
CA ASP A 74 9.10 9.66 14.99
C ASP A 74 9.45 11.02 15.61
N LEU A 75 9.99 11.00 16.83
CA LEU A 75 10.55 12.18 17.49
C LEU A 75 11.79 12.70 16.77
N TYR A 76 12.58 11.79 16.18
CA TYR A 76 13.83 12.14 15.54
C TYR A 76 13.65 12.39 14.05
N GLU A 77 13.66 13.66 13.66
CA GLU A 77 13.35 14.12 12.29
C GLU A 77 14.09 13.35 11.18
N PRO A 78 15.41 13.03 11.27
CA PRO A 78 16.08 12.26 10.22
C PRO A 78 15.42 10.89 9.96
N TYR A 79 14.91 10.23 11.01
CA TYR A 79 14.19 8.96 10.89
C TYR A 79 12.80 9.14 10.31
N LEU A 80 12.09 10.21 10.68
CA LEU A 80 10.78 10.56 10.12
C LEU A 80 10.87 10.88 8.61
N LEU A 81 11.89 11.63 8.22
CA LEU A 81 12.12 12.01 6.82
C LEU A 81 12.72 10.89 5.97
N ARG A 82 13.20 9.81 6.60
CA ARG A 82 13.99 8.75 5.96
C ARG A 82 15.24 9.29 5.27
N ASP A 83 15.96 10.20 5.94
CA ASP A 83 17.16 10.85 5.40
C ASP A 83 18.38 10.58 6.28
N TYR A 84 19.24 9.66 5.83
CA TYR A 84 20.46 9.32 6.53
C TYR A 84 21.47 10.47 6.62
N SER A 85 21.47 11.38 5.65
CA SER A 85 22.44 12.49 5.60
C SER A 85 22.24 13.49 6.74
N LYS A 86 21.01 13.57 7.25
CA LYS A 86 20.61 14.44 8.37
C LYS A 86 20.86 13.83 9.74
N VAL A 87 21.33 12.58 9.81
CA VAL A 87 21.62 11.95 11.10
C VAL A 87 22.85 12.59 11.73
N ASP A 88 22.72 13.05 12.97
CA ASP A 88 23.81 13.65 13.73
C ASP A 88 25.08 12.76 13.73
N LYS A 89 26.23 13.42 13.51
CA LYS A 89 27.56 12.80 13.50
C LYS A 89 27.88 12.10 14.81
N ARG A 90 27.30 12.53 15.93
CA ARG A 90 27.39 11.85 17.23
C ARG A 90 26.90 10.41 17.15
N TYR A 91 25.79 10.17 16.44
CA TYR A 91 25.24 8.83 16.32
C TYR A 91 26.02 8.02 15.28
N THR A 92 26.34 8.61 14.12
CA THR A 92 27.04 7.90 13.03
C THR A 92 28.51 7.59 13.35
N GLY A 93 29.21 8.48 14.05
CA GLY A 93 30.58 8.27 14.53
C GLY A 93 30.66 7.50 15.86
N GLY A 94 29.54 7.40 16.58
CA GLY A 94 29.44 6.67 17.83
C GLY A 94 29.30 5.16 17.67
N TYR A 95 29.11 4.46 18.80
CA TYR A 95 28.91 3.00 18.82
C TYR A 95 27.72 2.57 17.93
N LEU A 96 26.63 3.35 17.91
CA LEU A 96 25.45 3.03 17.11
C LEU A 96 25.75 2.98 15.60
N GLY A 97 26.50 3.94 15.07
CA GLY A 97 26.87 3.96 13.67
C GLY A 97 27.90 2.90 13.31
N LYS A 98 28.92 2.71 14.16
CA LYS A 98 29.97 1.70 13.96
C LYS A 98 29.42 0.27 13.95
N GLU A 99 28.43 0.00 14.79
CA GLU A 99 27.74 -1.30 14.88
C GLU A 99 26.61 -1.46 13.85
N GLY A 100 26.45 -0.50 12.93
CA GLY A 100 25.40 -0.58 11.91
C GLY A 100 23.97 -0.52 12.46
N ARG A 101 23.76 0.03 13.66
CA ARG A 101 22.44 0.14 14.30
C ARG A 101 21.61 1.32 13.77
N ILE A 102 22.19 2.19 12.96
CA ILE A 102 21.47 3.29 12.33
C ILE A 102 20.97 2.82 10.96
N PRO A 103 19.64 2.81 10.74
CA PRO A 103 19.09 2.39 9.46
C PRO A 103 19.55 3.32 8.34
N LYS A 104 19.85 2.79 7.15
CA LYS A 104 20.25 3.60 5.98
C LYS A 104 19.09 4.34 5.30
N MET A 105 17.85 4.00 5.65
CA MET A 105 16.63 4.71 5.22
C MET A 105 16.46 4.82 3.69
N GLY A 106 16.68 3.71 2.97
CA GLY A 106 16.60 3.65 1.50
C GLY A 106 15.31 3.07 0.95
N GLU A 107 14.22 3.10 1.73
CA GLU A 107 12.95 2.51 1.33
C GLU A 107 12.20 3.39 0.31
N THR A 108 11.60 2.76 -0.71
CA THR A 108 10.74 3.43 -1.68
C THR A 108 9.27 3.11 -1.38
N PHE A 109 8.46 4.14 -1.15
CA PHE A 109 7.04 3.97 -0.85
C PHE A 109 6.23 4.01 -2.14
N SER A 110 5.28 3.08 -2.29
CA SER A 110 4.38 3.02 -3.45
C SER A 110 3.42 4.21 -3.50
N ASN A 111 2.94 4.65 -2.33
CA ASN A 111 1.95 5.71 -2.18
C ASN A 111 2.47 6.86 -1.30
N LYS A 112 1.68 7.95 -1.24
CA LYS A 112 1.97 9.09 -0.38
C LYS A 112 1.89 8.68 1.10
N VAL A 113 3.01 8.82 1.80
CA VAL A 113 3.13 8.57 3.25
C VAL A 113 3.07 9.88 4.02
N THR A 114 2.10 10.00 4.92
CA THR A 114 1.98 11.17 5.81
C THR A 114 3.00 11.07 6.94
N ARG A 115 3.56 12.21 7.36
CA ARG A 115 4.58 12.28 8.40
C ARG A 115 4.07 13.11 9.56
N TYR A 116 4.20 12.56 10.76
CA TYR A 116 3.84 13.23 12.01
C TYR A 116 5.08 13.33 12.89
N ALA A 117 5.38 14.53 13.37
CA ALA A 117 6.31 14.68 14.49
C ALA A 117 5.54 14.37 15.77
N ASP A 118 6.20 13.68 16.70
CA ASP A 118 5.72 13.48 18.07
C ASP A 118 6.16 14.65 18.97
#